data_AF-A0A7V4H1E4-F1
#
_entry.id   AF-A0A7V4H1E4-F1
#
_cell.length_a   1.000
_cell.length_b   1.000
_cell.length_c   1.000
_cell.angle_alpha   90.00
_cell.angle_beta   90.00
_cell.angle_gamma   90.00
#
_symmetry.space_group_name_H-M   'P 1'
#
loop_
_entity.id
_entity.type
_entity.pdbx_description
1 polymer ?
#
loop_
_entity_poly.entity_id
_entity_poly.type
_entity_poly.pdbx_seq_one_letter_code
_entity_poly.pdbx_strand_id
1 'polypeptide(L)'
;LTDTVHGLYIPYWTFDAQVHADWTADSGYYYWETEHYTDAQGKRQSRQVRKVRWVPSSGSLDHFFDDELVPASRGVPHDLLRRVEPFPTEALTPYNAGFLSGWVVERYQIDLVAAAQAARGQMDGKLRSLCAAQVPGDTHRNLHVHANYRGQTFKHILVPLWLLTYNYGRRVYQVVINGYTGAIAGRYPKSWVKITLAVLALLVFVATIAWLTQR
;
A
#
# COMPACT_ATOMS: atom_id res chain seq x y z
N LEU A 1 -3.49 32.69 12.45
CA LEU A 1 -3.46 31.54 11.51
C LEU A 1 -2.07 31.56 10.90
N THR A 2 -1.17 30.72 11.41
CA THR A 2 0.21 30.69 10.92
C THR A 2 0.31 29.45 10.04
N ASP A 3 -0.04 29.62 8.78
CA ASP A 3 0.20 28.58 7.78
C ASP A 3 1.70 28.63 7.48
N THR A 4 2.38 27.52 7.73
CA THR A 4 3.84 27.46 7.63
C THR A 4 4.22 26.41 6.61
N VAL A 5 5.03 26.83 5.65
CA VAL A 5 5.66 25.94 4.68
C VAL A 5 7.12 25.85 5.03
N HIS A 6 7.60 24.63 5.26
CA HIS A 6 9.01 24.37 5.53
C HIS A 6 9.56 23.41 4.49
N GLY A 7 10.71 23.76 3.93
CA GLY A 7 11.56 22.82 3.21
C GLY A 7 12.33 21.99 4.24
N LEU A 8 12.27 20.67 4.09
CA LEU A 8 12.89 19.74 5.02
C LEU A 8 13.56 18.57 4.31
N TYR A 9 14.61 18.04 4.93
CA TYR A 9 15.20 16.76 4.58
C TYR A 9 14.82 15.72 5.62
N ILE A 10 14.16 14.64 5.18
CA ILE A 10 13.80 13.51 6.04
C ILE A 10 14.82 12.39 5.91
N PRO A 11 15.30 11.81 7.02
CA PRO A 11 16.14 10.63 6.99
C PRO A 11 15.33 9.39 6.61
N TYR A 12 15.88 8.62 5.69
CA TYR A 12 15.36 7.33 5.26
C TYR A 12 16.48 6.29 5.33
N TRP A 13 16.08 5.07 5.66
CA TRP A 13 16.88 3.89 5.38
C TRP A 13 16.38 3.27 4.07
N THR A 14 17.32 2.90 3.21
CA THR A 14 17.06 2.06 2.03
C THR A 14 17.69 0.71 2.29
N PHE A 15 17.05 -0.34 1.81
CA PHE A 15 17.54 -1.71 1.95
C PHE A 15 17.49 -2.42 0.62
N ASP A 16 18.63 -2.98 0.23
CA ASP A 16 18.73 -3.84 -0.94
C ASP A 16 18.89 -5.27 -0.45
N ALA A 17 18.25 -6.22 -1.13
CA ALA A 17 18.40 -7.63 -0.82
C ALA A 17 18.05 -8.51 -2.02
N GLN A 18 18.92 -9.48 -2.31
CA GLN A 18 18.55 -10.60 -3.17
C GLN A 18 17.78 -11.62 -2.34
N VAL A 19 16.66 -12.11 -2.87
CA VAL A 19 15.91 -13.22 -2.29
C VAL A 19 15.74 -14.34 -3.29
N HIS A 20 15.93 -15.56 -2.80
CA HIS A 20 15.46 -16.78 -3.43
C HIS A 20 14.33 -17.33 -2.56
N ALA A 21 13.19 -17.64 -3.15
CA ALA A 21 12.02 -18.10 -2.42
C ALA A 21 11.39 -19.32 -3.07
N ASP A 22 11.24 -20.38 -2.29
CA ASP A 22 10.47 -21.57 -2.68
C ASP A 22 9.06 -21.44 -2.11
N TRP A 23 8.05 -21.82 -2.89
CA TRP A 23 6.66 -21.76 -2.48
C TRP A 23 5.88 -23.01 -2.83
N THR A 24 4.89 -23.32 -2.00
CA THR A 24 3.90 -24.39 -2.20
C THR A 24 2.51 -23.84 -1.96
N ALA A 25 1.53 -24.25 -2.75
CA ALA A 25 0.14 -23.84 -2.62
C ALA A 25 -0.83 -24.91 -3.15
N ASP A 26 -2.12 -24.70 -2.94
CA ASP A 26 -3.17 -25.39 -3.68
C ASP A 26 -3.72 -24.44 -4.76
N SER A 27 -3.59 -24.83 -6.02
CA SER A 27 -4.20 -24.17 -7.18
C SER A 27 -5.67 -24.55 -7.32
N GLY A 28 -6.55 -23.55 -7.35
CA GLY A 28 -7.99 -23.72 -7.48
C GLY A 28 -8.48 -23.43 -8.89
N TYR A 29 -9.17 -24.39 -9.49
CA TYR A 29 -9.82 -24.23 -10.79
C TYR A 29 -11.34 -24.26 -10.63
N TYR A 30 -12.02 -23.23 -11.12
CA TYR A 30 -13.47 -23.17 -11.08
C TYR A 30 -14.08 -24.14 -12.09
N TYR A 31 -15.07 -24.88 -11.64
CA TYR A 31 -15.94 -25.66 -12.52
C TYR A 31 -17.38 -25.56 -12.05
N TRP A 32 -18.31 -25.83 -12.96
CA TRP A 32 -19.74 -25.76 -12.69
C TRP A 32 -20.31 -27.18 -12.66
N GLU A 33 -21.10 -27.47 -11.63
CA GLU A 33 -21.82 -28.73 -11.49
C GLU A 33 -23.32 -28.44 -11.33
N THR A 34 -24.16 -29.25 -11.97
CA THR A 34 -25.61 -29.15 -11.85
C THR A 34 -26.06 -29.93 -10.63
N GLU A 35 -26.53 -29.24 -9.60
CA GLU A 35 -27.13 -29.86 -8.42
C GLU A 35 -28.65 -29.85 -8.53
N HIS A 36 -29.26 -31.01 -8.28
CA HIS A 36 -30.70 -31.14 -8.21
C HIS A 36 -31.16 -31.00 -6.76
N TYR A 37 -32.17 -30.17 -6.52
CA TYR A 37 -32.81 -30.04 -5.21
C TYR A 37 -34.32 -29.98 -5.36
N THR A 38 -35.04 -30.32 -4.29
CA THR A 38 -36.50 -30.21 -4.23
C THR A 38 -36.85 -28.93 -3.48
N ASP A 39 -37.70 -28.08 -4.08
CA ASP A 39 -38.18 -26.87 -3.42
C ASP A 39 -39.22 -27.20 -2.32
N ALA A 40 -39.61 -26.18 -1.55
CA ALA A 40 -40.59 -26.33 -0.47
C ALA A 40 -41.98 -26.77 -0.97
N GLN A 41 -42.21 -26.70 -2.28
CA GLN A 41 -43.44 -27.08 -2.98
C GLN A 41 -43.34 -28.49 -3.60
N GLY A 42 -42.25 -29.23 -3.36
CA GLY A 42 -42.06 -30.61 -3.82
C GLY A 42 -41.62 -30.74 -5.28
N LYS A 43 -41.27 -29.64 -5.97
CA LYS A 43 -40.84 -29.66 -7.37
C LYS A 43 -39.32 -29.81 -7.46
N ARG A 44 -38.84 -30.75 -8.29
CA ARG A 44 -37.42 -30.89 -8.60
C ARG A 44 -36.93 -29.71 -9.44
N GLN A 45 -35.93 -29.01 -8.94
CA GLN A 45 -35.22 -27.93 -9.61
C GLN A 45 -33.75 -28.32 -9.80
N SER A 46 -33.08 -27.67 -10.75
CA SER A 46 -31.64 -27.77 -10.93
C SER A 46 -31.03 -26.38 -10.84
N ARG A 47 -29.90 -26.25 -10.14
CA ARG A 47 -29.09 -25.03 -10.13
C ARG A 47 -27.65 -25.36 -10.50
N GLN A 48 -26.98 -24.44 -11.19
CA GLN A 48 -25.53 -24.55 -11.36
C GLN A 48 -24.85 -24.02 -10.10
N VAL A 49 -23.96 -24.84 -9.53
CA VAL A 49 -23.15 -24.48 -8.38
C VAL A 49 -21.70 -24.43 -8.82
N ARG A 50 -21.01 -23.33 -8.51
CA ARG A 50 -19.57 -23.19 -8.74
C ARG A 50 -18.82 -23.97 -7.66
N LYS A 51 -18.01 -24.93 -8.08
CA LYS A 51 -17.08 -25.67 -7.22
C LYS A 51 -15.64 -25.35 -7.61
N VAL A 52 -14.71 -25.66 -6.69
CA VAL A 52 -13.27 -25.43 -6.88
C VAL A 52 -12.56 -26.77 -6.80
N ARG A 53 -11.83 -27.13 -7.85
CA ARG A 53 -10.92 -28.27 -7.84
C ARG A 53 -9.55 -27.79 -7.40
N TRP A 54 -9.07 -28.32 -6.28
CA TRP A 54 -7.76 -28.01 -5.72
C TRP A 54 -6.71 -29.00 -6.21
N VAL A 55 -5.60 -28.49 -6.72
CA VAL A 55 -4.46 -29.27 -7.20
C VAL A 55 -3.20 -28.72 -6.51
N PRO A 56 -2.36 -29.56 -5.89
CA PRO A 56 -1.11 -29.09 -5.30
C PRO A 56 -0.21 -28.48 -6.37
N SER A 57 0.39 -27.33 -6.06
CA SER A 57 1.32 -26.62 -6.91
C SER A 57 2.49 -26.08 -6.10
N SER A 58 3.61 -25.88 -6.79
CA SER A 58 4.84 -25.39 -6.19
C SER A 58 5.69 -24.70 -7.23
N GLY A 59 6.55 -23.80 -6.78
CA GLY A 59 7.49 -23.11 -7.65
C GLY A 59 8.57 -22.39 -6.84
N SER A 60 9.43 -21.69 -7.56
CA SER A 60 10.49 -20.87 -6.99
C SER A 60 10.49 -19.50 -7.65
N LEU A 61 10.89 -18.48 -6.90
CA LEU A 61 10.98 -17.10 -7.34
C LEU A 61 12.31 -16.51 -6.85
N ASP A 62 13.10 -16.00 -7.79
CA ASP A 62 14.21 -15.10 -7.51
C ASP A 62 13.74 -13.65 -7.70
N HIS A 63 14.04 -12.81 -6.71
CA HIS A 63 13.70 -11.39 -6.77
C HIS A 63 14.80 -10.54 -6.12
N PHE A 64 15.05 -9.37 -6.68
CA PHE A 64 15.92 -8.37 -6.09
C PHE A 64 15.05 -7.22 -5.58
N PHE A 65 15.15 -6.94 -4.29
CA PHE A 65 14.61 -5.71 -3.72
C PHE A 65 15.68 -4.64 -3.85
N ASP A 66 15.34 -3.57 -4.56
CA ASP A 66 16.19 -2.41 -4.77
C ASP A 66 15.56 -1.21 -4.05
N ASP A 67 16.30 -0.64 -3.10
CA ASP A 67 15.94 0.51 -2.29
C ASP A 67 14.56 0.42 -1.61
N GLU A 68 14.32 -0.64 -0.82
CA GLU A 68 13.11 -0.70 0.01
C GLU A 68 13.16 0.39 1.10
N LEU A 69 12.29 1.38 0.97
CA LEU A 69 12.31 2.61 1.76
C LEU A 69 11.66 2.42 3.14
N VAL A 70 12.37 2.82 4.18
CA VAL A 70 11.85 2.92 5.55
C VAL A 70 12.11 4.33 6.09
N PRO A 71 11.06 5.14 6.34
CA PRO A 71 11.24 6.46 6.91
C PRO A 71 11.85 6.34 8.31
N ALA A 72 12.94 7.07 8.57
CA ALA A 72 13.61 7.10 9.86
C ALA A 72 13.17 8.29 10.74
N SER A 73 12.13 9.01 10.33
CA SER A 73 11.51 10.14 11.04
C SER A 73 10.23 9.74 11.77
N ARG A 74 9.91 10.45 12.87
CA ARG A 74 8.58 10.43 13.50
C ARG A 74 7.84 11.77 13.39
N GLY A 75 8.47 12.81 12.83
CA GLY A 75 7.90 14.14 12.69
C GLY A 75 6.79 14.21 11.64
N VAL A 76 6.92 13.43 10.56
CA VAL A 76 5.91 13.33 9.52
C VAL A 76 5.21 11.96 9.57
N PRO A 77 3.86 11.91 9.52
CA PRO A 77 3.12 10.65 9.52
C PRO A 77 3.53 9.73 8.36
N HIS A 78 3.86 8.48 8.67
CA HIS A 78 4.33 7.48 7.69
C HIS A 78 3.30 7.18 6.59
N ASP A 79 2.00 7.35 6.86
CA ASP A 79 0.94 7.21 5.87
C ASP A 79 0.99 8.30 4.79
N LEU A 80 1.42 9.51 5.13
CA LEU A 80 1.60 10.60 4.17
C LEU A 80 2.87 10.39 3.35
N LEU A 81 3.94 9.96 4.00
CA LEU A 81 5.22 9.67 3.36
C LEU A 81 5.11 8.58 2.29
N ARG A 82 4.48 7.44 2.60
CA ARG A 82 4.24 6.37 1.63
C ARG A 82 3.43 6.80 0.40
N ARG A 83 2.63 7.87 0.51
CA ARG A 83 1.81 8.39 -0.60
C ARG A 83 2.55 9.33 -1.53
N VAL A 84 3.72 9.82 -1.11
CA VAL A 84 4.58 10.70 -1.92
C VAL A 84 5.82 9.99 -2.44
N GLU A 85 6.02 8.73 -2.05
CA GLU A 85 6.98 7.79 -2.64
C GLU A 85 6.57 7.40 -4.08
N PRO A 86 7.52 6.97 -4.93
CA PRO A 86 8.93 6.73 -4.64
C PRO A 86 9.80 8.00 -4.59
N PHE A 87 10.93 7.92 -3.89
CA PHE A 87 12.01 8.91 -3.96
C PHE A 87 13.06 8.47 -5.01
N PRO A 88 13.79 9.41 -5.62
CA PRO A 88 14.76 9.10 -6.68
C PRO A 88 16.06 8.52 -6.12
N THR A 89 16.05 7.25 -5.72
CA THR A 89 17.20 6.61 -5.09
C THR A 89 18.37 6.36 -6.06
N GLU A 90 18.10 6.22 -7.36
CA GLU A 90 19.13 6.13 -8.40
C GLU A 90 19.93 7.43 -8.58
N ALA A 91 19.36 8.58 -8.21
CA ALA A 91 19.99 9.90 -8.35
C ALA A 91 20.67 10.38 -7.06
N LEU A 92 20.92 9.47 -6.10
CA LEU A 92 21.57 9.80 -4.84
C LEU A 92 23.00 10.33 -5.07
N THR A 93 23.32 11.41 -4.38
CA THR A 93 24.66 11.99 -4.36
C THR A 93 25.29 11.84 -2.97
N PRO A 94 26.63 11.80 -2.87
CA PRO A 94 27.30 11.82 -1.59
C PRO A 94 26.88 13.04 -0.77
N TYR A 95 26.82 12.86 0.55
CA TYR A 95 26.45 13.93 1.47
C TYR A 95 27.27 15.20 1.22
N ASN A 96 26.56 16.31 1.02
CA ASN A 96 27.15 17.63 0.91
C ASN A 96 26.32 18.62 1.74
N ALA A 97 26.96 19.26 2.72
CA ALA A 97 26.32 20.22 3.61
C ALA A 97 25.69 21.42 2.88
N GLY A 98 26.18 21.74 1.67
CA GLY A 98 25.62 22.80 0.82
C GLY A 98 24.15 22.57 0.45
N PHE A 99 23.73 21.31 0.27
CA PHE A 99 22.32 20.98 0.00
C PHE A 99 21.40 21.21 1.20
N LEU A 100 21.97 21.19 2.41
CA LEU A 100 21.22 21.28 3.66
C LEU A 100 21.19 22.70 4.22
N SER A 101 22.03 23.60 3.69
CA SER A 101 22.12 24.98 4.12
C SER A 101 20.76 25.69 3.96
N GLY A 102 20.22 26.19 5.06
CA GLY A 102 18.91 26.87 5.09
C GLY A 102 17.69 25.93 5.12
N TRP A 103 17.90 24.62 5.11
CA TRP A 103 16.83 23.62 5.22
C TRP A 103 16.76 23.03 6.64
N VAL A 104 15.56 22.63 7.05
CA VAL A 104 15.38 21.86 8.29
C VAL A 104 15.76 20.41 8.01
N VAL A 105 16.68 19.85 8.79
CA VAL A 105 17.09 18.45 8.65
C VAL A 105 16.67 17.70 9.90
N GLU A 106 15.81 16.69 9.72
CA GLU A 106 15.48 15.81 10.83
C GLU A 106 16.61 14.82 11.10
N ARG A 107 16.90 14.58 12.38
CA ARG A 107 17.78 13.47 12.77
C ARG A 107 16.98 12.17 12.73
N TYR A 108 17.62 11.07 12.37
CA TYR A 108 16.98 9.77 12.43
C TYR A 108 16.60 9.46 13.90
N GLN A 109 15.39 8.96 14.08
CA GLN A 109 14.82 8.58 15.38
C GLN A 109 14.52 7.08 15.44
N ILE A 110 14.62 6.39 14.32
CA ILE A 110 14.50 4.95 14.18
C ILE A 110 15.89 4.42 13.84
N ASP A 111 16.41 3.55 14.70
CA ASP A 111 17.70 2.93 14.48
C ASP A 111 17.66 1.91 13.32
N LEU A 112 18.84 1.56 12.84
CA LEU A 112 19.02 0.66 11.70
C LEU A 112 18.40 -0.72 11.95
N VAL A 113 18.45 -1.26 13.16
CA VAL A 113 17.95 -2.61 13.47
C VAL A 113 16.43 -2.63 13.37
N ALA A 114 15.76 -1.66 13.98
CA ALA A 114 14.32 -1.50 13.88
C ALA A 114 13.88 -1.26 12.42
N ALA A 115 14.62 -0.42 11.68
CA ALA A 115 14.34 -0.18 10.27
C ALA A 115 14.51 -1.43 9.40
N ALA A 116 15.57 -2.23 9.63
CA ALA A 116 15.82 -3.47 8.92
C ALA A 116 14.74 -4.53 9.17
N GLN A 117 14.23 -4.63 10.41
CA GLN A 117 13.10 -5.51 10.73
C GLN A 117 11.82 -5.07 10.03
N ALA A 118 11.55 -3.77 9.99
CA ALA A 118 10.40 -3.22 9.27
C ALA A 118 10.52 -3.46 7.75
N ALA A 119 11.70 -3.26 7.17
CA ALA A 119 11.99 -3.56 5.77
C ALA A 119 11.79 -5.05 5.46
N ARG A 120 12.31 -5.94 6.31
CA ARG A 120 12.12 -7.40 6.19
C ARG A 120 10.63 -7.75 6.12
N GLY A 121 9.81 -7.22 7.02
CA GLY A 121 8.36 -7.46 7.00
C GLY A 121 7.65 -6.95 5.74
N GLN A 122 8.08 -5.79 5.20
CA GLN A 122 7.57 -5.28 3.92
C GLN A 122 7.97 -6.17 2.74
N MET A 123 9.25 -6.55 2.67
CA MET A 123 9.78 -7.47 1.66
C MET A 123 9.06 -8.82 1.70
N ASP A 124 8.83 -9.40 2.89
CA ASP A 124 8.12 -10.68 3.06
C ASP A 124 6.67 -10.58 2.55
N GLY A 125 5.97 -9.47 2.83
CA GLY A 125 4.61 -9.23 2.34
C GLY A 125 4.54 -9.08 0.81
N LYS A 126 5.48 -8.35 0.22
CA LYS A 126 5.60 -8.19 -1.24
C LYS A 126 5.97 -9.51 -1.90
N LEU A 127 6.93 -10.24 -1.33
CA LEU A 127 7.34 -11.56 -1.80
C LEU A 127 6.18 -12.56 -1.79
N ARG A 128 5.40 -12.60 -0.70
CA ARG A 128 4.20 -13.45 -0.62
C ARG A 128 3.20 -13.13 -1.73
N SER A 129 3.00 -11.85 -2.05
CA SER A 129 2.13 -11.41 -3.15
C SER A 129 2.69 -11.82 -4.52
N LEU A 130 4.01 -11.72 -4.72
CA LEU A 130 4.67 -12.16 -5.95
C LEU A 130 4.56 -13.69 -6.15
N CYS A 131 4.80 -14.48 -5.10
CA CYS A 131 4.61 -15.93 -5.15
C CYS A 131 3.14 -16.29 -5.38
N ALA A 132 2.20 -15.60 -4.73
CA ALA A 132 0.76 -15.82 -4.94
C ALA A 132 0.34 -15.60 -6.40
N ALA A 133 0.92 -14.59 -7.06
CA ALA A 133 0.65 -14.30 -8.47
C ALA A 133 1.20 -15.36 -9.44
N GLN A 134 2.17 -16.18 -9.01
CA GLN A 134 2.69 -17.30 -9.80
C GLN A 134 1.87 -18.59 -9.62
N VAL A 135 1.01 -18.67 -8.61
CA VAL A 135 0.18 -19.86 -8.39
C VAL A 135 -0.80 -20.00 -9.56
N PRO A 136 -0.79 -21.11 -10.31
CA PRO A 136 -1.68 -21.28 -11.44
C PRO A 136 -3.13 -21.48 -10.97
N GLY A 137 -4.09 -21.22 -11.85
CA GLY A 137 -5.52 -21.40 -11.60
C GLY A 137 -6.28 -20.09 -11.41
N ASP A 138 -7.57 -20.20 -11.10
CA ASP A 138 -8.46 -19.05 -10.93
C ASP A 138 -8.41 -18.49 -9.50
N THR A 139 -7.92 -19.29 -8.55
CA THR A 139 -7.75 -18.93 -7.15
C THR A 139 -6.67 -19.82 -6.52
N HIS A 140 -6.27 -19.51 -5.29
CA HIS A 140 -5.30 -20.31 -4.56
C HIS A 140 -5.64 -20.35 -3.06
N ARG A 141 -5.10 -21.34 -2.35
CA ARG A 141 -5.12 -21.40 -0.88
C ARG A 141 -3.84 -22.05 -0.35
N ASN A 142 -3.66 -22.04 0.97
CA ASN A 142 -2.56 -22.71 1.65
C ASN A 142 -1.17 -22.33 1.10
N LEU A 143 -0.98 -21.06 0.72
CA LEU A 143 0.31 -20.58 0.24
C LEU A 143 1.31 -20.52 1.41
N HIS A 144 2.35 -21.34 1.30
CA HIS A 144 3.54 -21.32 2.13
C HIS A 144 4.72 -20.85 1.29
N VAL A 145 5.51 -19.93 1.84
CA VAL A 145 6.68 -19.34 1.20
C VAL A 145 7.86 -19.46 2.14
N HIS A 146 8.96 -20.00 1.64
CA HIS A 146 10.23 -20.12 2.34
C HIS A 146 11.25 -19.25 1.62
N ALA A 147 11.65 -18.16 2.28
CA ALA A 147 12.53 -17.14 1.70
C ALA A 147 13.94 -17.21 2.28
N ASN A 148 14.95 -17.09 1.42
CA ASN A 148 16.36 -16.96 1.80
C ASN A 148 16.93 -15.66 1.25
N TYR A 149 17.25 -14.73 2.14
CA TYR A 149 17.79 -13.42 1.80
C TYR A 149 19.31 -13.37 1.86
N ARG A 150 19.93 -12.82 0.83
CA ARG A 150 21.40 -12.68 0.69
C ARG A 150 21.76 -11.30 0.16
N GLY A 151 23.03 -10.92 0.30
CA GLY A 151 23.54 -9.64 -0.21
C GLY A 151 22.81 -8.43 0.37
N GLN A 152 22.47 -8.47 1.66
CA GLN A 152 21.67 -7.44 2.31
C GLN A 152 22.54 -6.21 2.57
N THR A 153 22.22 -5.09 1.92
CA THR A 153 22.90 -3.80 2.10
C THR A 153 21.92 -2.74 2.56
N PHE A 154 22.44 -1.65 3.13
CA PHE A 154 21.63 -0.52 3.55
C PHE A 154 22.32 0.79 3.22
N LYS A 155 21.54 1.85 2.99
CA LYS A 155 22.05 3.23 2.87
C LYS A 155 21.20 4.13 3.76
N HIS A 156 21.84 5.09 4.42
CA HIS A 156 21.16 6.19 5.09
C HIS A 156 21.09 7.37 4.14
N ILE A 157 19.89 7.80 3.79
CA ILE A 157 19.68 8.86 2.81
C ILE A 157 18.85 9.99 3.41
N LEU A 158 18.98 11.18 2.83
CA LEU A 158 18.14 12.33 3.13
C LEU A 158 17.32 12.66 1.90
N VAL A 159 16.00 12.66 2.03
CA VAL A 159 15.09 12.98 0.91
C VAL A 159 14.46 14.36 1.10
N PRO A 160 14.43 15.20 0.05
CA PRO A 160 13.85 16.55 0.14
C PRO A 160 12.33 16.48 0.11
N LEU A 161 11.70 17.19 1.03
CA LEU A 161 10.24 17.30 1.17
C LEU A 161 9.85 18.74 1.49
N TRP A 162 8.64 19.11 1.10
CA TRP A 162 7.98 20.30 1.61
C TRP A 162 6.84 19.88 2.53
N LEU A 163 6.81 20.43 3.74
CA LEU A 163 5.72 20.24 4.69
C LEU A 163 4.98 21.56 4.83
N LEU A 164 3.72 21.55 4.43
CA LEU A 164 2.75 22.59 4.75
C LEU A 164 1.97 22.13 5.98
N THR A 165 2.03 22.93 7.04
CA THR A 165 1.22 22.74 8.25
C THR A 165 0.30 23.93 8.41
N TYR A 166 -1.01 23.65 8.52
CA TYR A 166 -2.03 24.67 8.69
C TYR A 166 -3.06 24.24 9.74
N ASN A 167 -3.65 25.22 10.41
CA ASN A 167 -4.64 25.00 11.45
C ASN A 167 -6.04 25.26 10.89
N TYR A 168 -6.93 24.27 11.00
CA TYR A 168 -8.33 24.42 10.65
C TYR A 168 -9.21 24.08 11.85
N GLY A 169 -9.74 25.13 12.49
CA GLY A 169 -10.43 25.03 13.78
C GLY A 169 -9.46 24.63 14.89
N ARG A 170 -9.74 23.52 15.58
CA ARG A 170 -8.89 22.96 16.65
C ARG A 170 -7.97 21.83 16.19
N ARG A 171 -7.91 21.55 14.89
CA ARG A 171 -7.13 20.43 14.34
C ARG A 171 -6.02 20.96 13.42
N VAL A 172 -4.85 20.37 13.56
CA VAL A 172 -3.69 20.59 12.69
C VAL A 172 -3.83 19.68 11.47
N TYR A 173 -3.60 20.23 10.29
CA TYR A 173 -3.56 19.49 9.04
C TYR A 173 -2.17 19.64 8.42
N GLN A 174 -1.73 18.56 7.78
CA GLN A 174 -0.43 18.48 7.14
C GLN A 174 -0.62 18.08 5.68
N VAL A 175 0.14 18.74 4.81
CA VAL A 175 0.32 18.38 3.41
C VAL A 175 1.81 18.23 3.19
N VAL A 176 2.16 17.12 2.58
CA VAL A 176 3.52 16.70 2.26
C VAL A 176 3.66 16.71 0.75
N ILE A 177 4.74 17.30 0.26
CA ILE A 177 5.06 17.36 -1.16
C ILE A 177 6.46 16.80 -1.35
N ASN A 178 6.62 15.80 -2.21
CA ASN A 178 7.93 15.27 -2.60
C ASN A 178 8.72 16.39 -3.29
N GLY A 179 9.88 16.74 -2.75
CA GLY A 179 10.70 17.83 -3.25
C GLY A 179 11.36 17.56 -4.60
N TYR A 180 11.38 16.30 -5.05
CA TYR A 180 11.91 15.90 -6.35
C TYR A 180 10.81 15.67 -7.39
N THR A 181 9.81 14.83 -7.08
CA THR A 181 8.76 14.46 -8.04
C THR A 181 7.58 15.44 -8.07
N GLY A 182 7.41 16.25 -7.02
CA GLY A 182 6.23 17.09 -6.85
C GLY A 182 4.98 16.33 -6.42
N ALA A 183 5.07 15.02 -6.12
CA ALA A 183 3.94 14.23 -5.63
C ALA A 183 3.38 14.80 -4.32
N ILE A 184 2.05 14.95 -4.23
CA ILE A 184 1.38 15.63 -3.11
C ILE A 184 0.51 14.64 -2.34
N ALA A 185 0.70 14.58 -1.03
CA ALA A 185 -0.20 13.88 -0.13
C ALA A 185 -0.55 14.76 1.07
N GLY A 186 -1.84 14.95 1.32
CA GLY A 186 -2.28 15.75 2.45
C GLY A 186 -3.53 15.22 3.11
N ARG A 187 -3.74 15.70 4.32
CA ARG A 187 -5.04 15.64 5.00
C ARG A 187 -5.74 16.97 4.77
N TYR A 188 -7.03 16.90 4.48
CA TYR A 188 -7.88 18.06 4.32
C TYR A 188 -9.16 17.91 5.15
N PRO A 189 -9.72 19.02 5.66
CA PRO A 189 -10.97 18.98 6.40
C PRO A 189 -12.10 18.53 5.47
N LYS A 190 -12.72 17.39 5.80
CA LYS A 190 -13.93 16.93 5.12
C LYS A 190 -15.12 17.66 5.74
N SER A 191 -15.86 18.43 4.92
CA SER A 191 -17.09 19.07 5.36
C SER A 191 -18.20 18.03 5.43
N TRP A 192 -18.61 17.68 6.66
CA TRP A 192 -19.69 16.73 6.88
C TRP A 192 -20.97 17.18 6.19
N VAL A 193 -21.29 18.49 6.20
CA VAL A 193 -22.46 19.08 5.53
C VAL A 193 -22.47 18.80 4.03
N LYS A 194 -21.33 19.00 3.35
CA LYS A 194 -21.22 18.71 1.91
C LYS A 194 -21.41 17.22 1.63
N ILE A 195 -20.89 16.35 2.50
CA ILE A 195 -21.04 14.90 2.38
C ILE A 195 -22.51 14.50 2.61
N THR A 196 -23.18 14.99 3.65
CA THR A 196 -24.60 14.67 3.89
C THR A 196 -25.49 15.17 2.75
N LEU A 197 -25.26 16.38 2.24
CA LEU A 197 -26.02 16.89 1.09
C LEU A 197 -25.81 16.05 -0.16
N ALA A 198 -24.58 15.62 -0.45
CA ALA A 198 -24.29 14.74 -1.58
C ALA A 198 -24.98 13.37 -1.45
N VAL A 199 -24.97 12.78 -0.25
CA VAL A 199 -25.66 11.51 0.03
C VAL A 199 -27.18 11.66 -0.10
N LEU A 200 -27.76 12.74 0.44
CA LEU A 200 -29.19 13.01 0.31
C LEU A 200 -29.60 13.22 -1.15
N ALA A 201 -28.83 13.98 -1.92
CA ALA A 201 -29.08 14.18 -3.35
C ALA A 201 -29.05 12.85 -4.12
N LEU A 202 -28.07 11.97 -3.80
CA LEU A 202 -27.99 10.63 -4.40
C LEU A 202 -29.20 9.76 -4.04
N LEU A 203 -29.65 9.77 -2.77
CA LEU A 203 -30.82 9.02 -2.33
C LEU A 203 -32.10 9.50 -3.03
N VAL A 204 -32.29 10.82 -3.13
CA VAL A 204 -33.44 11.41 -3.86
C VAL A 204 -33.38 11.00 -5.33
N PHE A 205 -32.22 11.07 -5.97
CA PHE A 205 -32.03 10.67 -7.36
C PHE A 205 -32.40 9.19 -7.60
N VAL A 206 -31.89 8.29 -6.75
CA VAL A 206 -32.22 6.85 -6.84
C VAL A 206 -33.71 6.61 -6.60
N ALA A 207 -34.32 7.28 -5.62
CA ALA A 207 -35.76 7.18 -5.35
C ALA A 207 -36.61 7.67 -6.53
N THR A 208 -36.22 8.77 -7.18
CA THR A 208 -36.92 9.27 -8.37
C THR A 208 -36.81 8.32 -9.56
N ILE A 209 -35.65 7.71 -9.80
CA ILE A 209 -35.49 6.69 -10.84
C ILE A 209 -36.36 5.48 -10.54
N ALA A 210 -36.31 4.97 -9.30
CA ALA A 210 -37.11 3.82 -8.90
C ALA A 210 -38.62 4.08 -9.10
N TRP A 211 -39.10 5.27 -8.70
CA TRP A 211 -40.49 5.68 -8.90
C TRP A 211 -40.87 5.81 -10.39
N LEU A 212 -39.98 6.36 -11.23
CA LEU A 212 -40.20 6.44 -12.67
C LEU A 212 -40.19 5.06 -13.35
N THR A 213 -39.41 4.11 -12.87
CA THR A 213 -39.38 2.73 -13.41
C THR A 213 -40.53 1.85 -12.93
N GLN A 214 -41.21 2.24 -11.85
CA GLN A 214 -42.39 1.53 -11.32
C GLN A 214 -43.71 2.06 -11.88
N ARG A 215 -43.70 3.17 -12.62
CA ARG A 215 -44.82 3.68 -13.41
C ARG A 215 -44.77 3.14 -14.84
#